data_AF-A0AAU0HHH9-F1
#
_entry.id   AF-A0AAU0HHH9-F1
#
_cell.length_a   1.000
_cell.length_b   1.000
_cell.length_c   1.000
_cell.angle_alpha   90.00
_cell.angle_beta   90.00
_cell.angle_gamma   90.00
#
_symmetry.space_group_name_H-M   'P 1'
#
loop_
_entity.id
_entity.type
_entity.pdbx_description
1 polymer ?
#
loop_
_entity_poly.entity_id
_entity_poly.type
_entity_poly.pdbx_seq_one_letter_code
_entity_poly.pdbx_strand_id
1 'polypeptide(L)'
;MSNEDESRVNRVTSGSLFEAEIGYCRAIASGGWIFVSGTTGYDCDTMVMPDDVVAQCRNALGTIERALADLGAGMRDVVRVRYIVPNPGDWPLCWPVTRAVFGAHPPAATMISAGLQLPEMKIEIEAQALHPLDAGQPMRHMSPRSSGAET
;
A
#
# COMPACT_ATOMS: atom_id res chain seq x y z
N MET A 1 -34.64 -10.26 -0.34
CA MET A 1 -33.55 -10.18 0.65
C MET A 1 -32.28 -10.02 -0.15
N SER A 2 -31.82 -8.78 -0.32
CA SER A 2 -30.57 -8.48 -1.03
C SER A 2 -29.40 -8.94 -0.16
N ASN A 3 -28.47 -9.68 -0.76
CA ASN A 3 -27.19 -10.04 -0.17
C ASN A 3 -26.33 -8.76 -0.01
N GLU A 4 -26.61 -7.93 1.00
CA GLU A 4 -25.74 -6.80 1.38
C GLU A 4 -24.46 -7.24 2.11
N ASP A 5 -24.25 -8.56 2.24
CA ASP A 5 -23.11 -9.19 2.91
C ASP A 5 -22.10 -9.85 1.94
N GLU A 6 -22.18 -9.56 0.63
CA GLU A 6 -21.05 -9.83 -0.27
C GLU A 6 -19.92 -8.83 0.04
N SER A 7 -19.25 -9.18 1.14
CA SER A 7 -18.19 -8.52 1.91
C SER A 7 -17.82 -7.09 1.52
N ARG A 8 -18.04 -6.16 2.46
CA ARG A 8 -17.41 -4.82 2.55
C ARG A 8 -15.87 -4.81 2.43
N VAL A 9 -15.25 -5.97 2.29
CA VAL A 9 -13.83 -6.24 2.40
C VAL A 9 -13.41 -7.23 1.31
N ASN A 10 -12.61 -6.77 0.33
CA ASN A 10 -11.98 -7.64 -0.67
C ASN A 10 -10.49 -7.82 -0.33
N ARG A 11 -9.96 -9.05 -0.36
CA ARG A 11 -8.57 -9.36 -0.02
C ARG A 11 -7.83 -9.94 -1.21
N VAL A 12 -6.59 -9.51 -1.39
CA VAL A 12 -5.63 -10.09 -2.32
C VAL A 12 -4.58 -10.84 -1.52
N THR A 13 -4.35 -12.09 -1.88
CA THR A 13 -3.25 -12.91 -1.35
C THR A 13 -2.21 -13.11 -2.43
N SER A 14 -0.94 -13.01 -2.07
CA SER A 14 0.18 -13.29 -2.98
C SER A 14 0.58 -14.78 -2.98
N GLY A 15 0.03 -15.60 -2.08
CA GLY A 15 0.39 -17.01 -1.96
C GLY A 15 1.70 -17.23 -1.21
N SER A 16 2.22 -16.18 -0.56
CA SER A 16 3.40 -16.26 0.29
C SER A 16 3.12 -17.11 1.53
N LEU A 17 4.07 -17.98 1.92
CA LEU A 17 3.98 -18.78 3.15
C LEU A 17 3.75 -17.90 4.38
N PHE A 18 4.31 -16.68 4.39
CA PHE A 18 4.12 -15.72 5.47
C PHE A 18 2.66 -15.29 5.66
N GLU A 19 1.84 -15.25 4.61
CA GLU A 19 0.42 -14.89 4.73
C GLU A 19 -0.34 -15.92 5.57
N ALA A 20 -0.01 -17.20 5.41
CA ALA A 20 -0.61 -18.30 6.16
C ALA A 20 -0.07 -18.41 7.60
N GLU A 21 1.24 -18.17 7.81
CA GLU A 21 1.87 -18.34 9.13
C GLU A 21 1.71 -17.11 10.05
N ILE A 22 1.77 -15.90 9.50
CA ILE A 22 1.74 -14.63 10.26
C ILE A 22 0.33 -14.03 10.33
N GLY A 23 -0.54 -14.33 9.35
CA GLY A 23 -1.93 -13.88 9.33
C GLY A 23 -2.12 -12.47 8.75
N TYR A 24 -1.61 -12.24 7.54
CA TYR A 24 -1.90 -11.04 6.75
C TYR A 24 -2.22 -11.41 5.29
N CYS A 25 -2.78 -10.47 4.53
CA CYS A 25 -2.97 -10.60 3.08
C CYS A 25 -2.19 -9.49 2.37
N ARG A 26 -1.73 -9.71 1.13
CA ARG A 26 -0.99 -8.71 0.35
C ARG A 26 -1.67 -7.34 0.30
N ALA A 27 -2.97 -7.30 0.05
CA ALA A 27 -3.75 -6.07 0.08
C ALA A 27 -5.21 -6.32 0.46
N ILE A 28 -5.88 -5.27 0.93
CA ILE A 28 -7.29 -5.30 1.32
C ILE A 28 -7.99 -4.02 0.87
N ALA A 29 -9.10 -4.14 0.15
CA ALA A 29 -10.02 -3.04 -0.13
C ALA A 29 -11.14 -3.02 0.91
N SER A 30 -11.35 -1.90 1.60
CA SER A 30 -12.40 -1.74 2.61
C SER A 30 -12.78 -0.27 2.79
N GLY A 31 -14.07 0.04 2.75
CA GLY A 31 -14.59 1.39 3.00
C GLY A 31 -14.01 2.48 2.09
N GLY A 32 -13.76 2.16 0.82
CA GLY A 32 -13.14 3.05 -0.18
C GLY A 32 -11.65 3.26 -0.08
N TRP A 33 -11.00 2.51 0.80
CA TRP A 33 -9.55 2.48 0.91
C TRP A 33 -9.01 1.16 0.40
N ILE A 34 -7.79 1.19 -0.10
CA ILE A 34 -6.97 0.02 -0.31
C ILE A 34 -5.74 0.15 0.57
N PHE A 35 -5.50 -0.86 1.40
CA PHE A 35 -4.31 -0.96 2.24
C PHE A 35 -3.44 -2.08 1.69
N VAL A 36 -2.20 -1.74 1.31
CA VAL A 36 -1.21 -2.70 0.87
C VAL A 36 -0.25 -2.95 2.02
N SER A 37 -0.03 -4.22 2.36
CA SER A 37 0.90 -4.60 3.42
C SER A 37 2.32 -4.14 3.11
N GLY A 38 3.12 -3.98 4.16
CA GLY A 38 4.56 -3.76 4.05
C GLY A 38 5.19 -4.74 3.06
N THR A 39 5.88 -4.19 2.07
CA THR A 39 6.38 -4.92 0.91
C THR A 39 7.87 -4.73 0.79
N THR A 40 8.62 -5.82 0.92
CA THR A 40 10.08 -5.87 0.73
C THR A 40 10.43 -6.25 -0.70
N GLY A 41 11.71 -6.13 -1.06
CA GLY A 41 12.18 -6.16 -2.44
C GLY A 41 12.51 -7.51 -3.06
N TYR A 42 11.88 -8.61 -2.63
CA TYR A 42 12.11 -9.93 -3.24
C TYR A 42 11.81 -9.90 -4.75
N ASP A 43 12.66 -10.54 -5.54
CA ASP A 43 12.34 -10.85 -6.93
C ASP A 43 11.18 -11.87 -6.95
N CYS A 44 10.15 -11.57 -7.73
CA CYS A 44 8.88 -12.28 -7.64
C CYS A 44 8.89 -13.61 -8.41
N ASP A 45 9.84 -13.79 -9.33
CA ASP A 45 9.96 -15.01 -10.13
C ASP A 45 10.87 -16.02 -9.42
N THR A 46 11.95 -15.52 -8.81
CA THR A 46 13.00 -16.35 -8.20
C THR A 46 12.90 -16.45 -6.68
N MET A 47 12.12 -15.57 -6.05
CA MET A 47 12.04 -15.42 -4.58
C MET A 47 13.39 -15.14 -3.91
N VAL A 48 14.34 -14.55 -4.66
CA VAL A 48 15.65 -14.12 -4.16
C VAL A 48 15.60 -12.65 -3.76
N MET A 49 16.19 -12.30 -2.62
CA MET A 49 16.40 -10.92 -2.21
C MET A 49 17.64 -10.35 -2.94
N PRO A 50 17.52 -9.31 -3.77
CA PRO A 50 18.68 -8.66 -4.38
C PRO A 50 19.55 -7.97 -3.32
N ASP A 51 20.88 -7.96 -3.52
CA ASP A 51 21.77 -7.20 -2.64
C ASP A 51 21.65 -5.67 -2.82
N ASP A 52 21.19 -5.22 -3.98
CA ASP A 52 21.05 -3.80 -4.30
C ASP A 52 19.71 -3.22 -3.82
N VAL A 53 19.77 -2.13 -3.05
CA VAL A 53 18.57 -1.47 -2.51
C VAL A 53 17.70 -0.85 -3.61
N VAL A 54 18.30 -0.44 -4.73
CA VAL A 54 17.54 0.12 -5.85
C VAL A 54 16.72 -0.98 -6.55
N ALA A 55 17.30 -2.16 -6.75
CA ALA A 55 16.58 -3.35 -7.21
C ALA A 55 15.48 -3.76 -6.23
N GLN A 56 15.77 -3.80 -4.92
CA GLN A 56 14.75 -4.08 -3.90
C GLN A 56 13.59 -3.08 -3.95
N CYS A 57 13.88 -1.79 -4.09
CA CYS A 57 12.86 -0.74 -4.20
C CYS A 57 11.96 -0.94 -5.43
N ARG A 58 12.54 -1.25 -6.61
CA ARG A 58 11.77 -1.54 -7.83
C ARG A 58 10.85 -2.75 -7.64
N ASN A 59 11.37 -3.83 -7.07
CA ASN A 59 10.61 -5.05 -6.86
C ASN A 59 9.45 -4.84 -5.88
N ALA A 60 9.70 -4.09 -4.79
CA ALA A 60 8.66 -3.74 -3.82
C ALA A 60 7.55 -2.91 -4.48
N LEU A 61 7.91 -1.88 -5.26
CA LEU A 61 6.93 -1.05 -5.97
C LEU A 61 6.14 -1.84 -7.03
N GLY A 62 6.80 -2.74 -7.77
CA GLY A 62 6.11 -3.61 -8.73
C GLY A 62 5.13 -4.59 -8.06
N THR A 63 5.48 -5.07 -6.86
CA THR A 63 4.56 -5.91 -6.07
C THR A 63 3.37 -5.11 -5.56
N ILE A 64 3.58 -3.88 -5.10
CA ILE A 64 2.51 -2.97 -4.71
C ILE A 64 1.60 -2.66 -5.90
N GLU A 65 2.17 -2.38 -7.08
CA GLU A 65 1.40 -2.09 -8.29
C GLU A 65 0.49 -3.25 -8.68
N ARG A 66 1.01 -4.49 -8.67
CA ARG A 66 0.18 -5.69 -8.94
C ARG A 66 -0.93 -5.86 -7.92
N ALA A 67 -0.63 -5.67 -6.64
CA ALA A 67 -1.62 -5.78 -5.57
C ALA A 67 -2.76 -4.73 -5.70
N LEU A 68 -2.43 -3.51 -6.13
CA LEU A 68 -3.41 -2.48 -6.44
C LEU A 68 -4.24 -2.86 -7.68
N ALA A 69 -3.59 -3.38 -8.73
CA ALA A 69 -4.24 -3.78 -9.97
C ALA A 69 -5.28 -4.90 -9.75
N ASP A 70 -4.98 -5.87 -8.88
CA ASP A 70 -5.90 -6.94 -8.49
C ASP A 70 -7.17 -6.41 -7.77
N LEU A 71 -7.12 -5.18 -7.26
CA LEU A 71 -8.23 -4.45 -6.65
C LEU A 71 -8.78 -3.33 -7.56
N GLY A 72 -8.39 -3.30 -8.83
CA GLY A 72 -8.87 -2.32 -9.81
C GLY A 72 -8.34 -0.90 -9.61
N ALA A 73 -7.27 -0.72 -8.84
CA ALA A 73 -6.58 0.56 -8.63
C ALA A 73 -5.17 0.57 -9.25
N GLY A 74 -4.51 1.73 -9.25
CA GLY A 74 -3.13 1.85 -9.70
C GLY A 74 -2.30 2.80 -8.84
N MET A 75 -1.02 2.97 -9.20
CA MET A 75 -0.07 3.78 -8.43
C MET A 75 -0.48 5.25 -8.29
N ARG A 76 -1.27 5.78 -9.25
CA ARG A 76 -1.85 7.13 -9.20
C ARG A 76 -2.89 7.32 -8.08
N ASP A 77 -3.47 6.23 -7.60
CA ASP A 77 -4.51 6.24 -6.56
C ASP A 77 -3.89 6.15 -5.16
N VAL A 78 -2.57 5.93 -5.08
CA VAL A 78 -1.81 5.94 -3.83
C VAL A 78 -1.78 7.35 -3.26
N VAL A 79 -2.27 7.51 -2.04
CA VAL A 79 -2.34 8.80 -1.35
C VAL A 79 -1.39 8.89 -0.16
N ARG A 80 -0.89 7.74 0.32
CA ARG A 80 0.13 7.69 1.37
C ARG A 80 1.12 6.56 1.15
N VAL A 81 2.39 6.84 1.39
CA VAL A 81 3.48 5.85 1.41
C VAL A 81 4.33 6.02 2.66
N ARG A 82 4.72 4.90 3.28
CA ARG A 82 5.77 4.84 4.29
C ARG A 82 6.93 4.02 3.76
N TYR A 83 8.13 4.55 3.89
CA TYR A 83 9.38 3.87 3.57
C TYR A 83 10.08 3.52 4.88
N ILE A 84 10.40 2.25 5.10
CA ILE A 84 11.22 1.80 6.22
C ILE A 84 12.57 1.36 5.65
N VAL A 85 13.65 2.02 6.08
CA VAL A 85 15.00 1.82 5.54
C VAL A 85 16.00 1.67 6.69
N PRO A 86 16.62 0.49 6.91
CA PRO A 86 17.59 0.30 7.99
C PRO A 86 18.76 1.27 7.96
N ASN A 87 19.32 1.50 6.77
CA ASN A 87 20.40 2.45 6.56
C ASN A 87 19.88 3.71 5.83
N PRO A 88 19.78 4.87 6.49
CA PRO A 88 19.32 6.11 5.85
C PRO A 88 20.15 6.53 4.62
N GLY A 89 21.42 6.11 4.55
CA GLY A 89 22.30 6.40 3.41
C GLY A 89 21.87 5.73 2.10
N ASP A 90 21.08 4.67 2.18
CA ASP A 90 20.55 3.96 1.01
C ASP A 90 19.31 4.65 0.41
N TRP A 91 18.62 5.48 1.19
CA TRP A 91 17.37 6.11 0.76
C TRP A 91 17.53 7.01 -0.49
N PRO A 92 18.54 7.90 -0.58
CA PRO A 92 18.75 8.72 -1.77
C PRO A 92 18.93 7.93 -3.07
N LEU A 93 19.46 6.71 -3.00
CA LEU A 93 19.66 5.85 -4.18
C LEU A 93 18.31 5.41 -4.79
N CYS A 94 17.26 5.35 -3.98
CA CYS A 94 15.91 4.94 -4.42
C CYS A 94 15.10 6.10 -5.02
N TRP A 95 15.50 7.36 -4.83
CA TRP A 95 14.72 8.52 -5.27
C TRP A 95 14.39 8.53 -6.77
N PRO A 96 15.31 8.17 -7.69
CA PRO A 96 14.97 8.08 -9.11
C PRO A 96 13.84 7.08 -9.39
N VAL A 97 13.79 5.97 -8.65
CA VAL A 97 12.76 4.93 -8.78
C VAL A 97 11.42 5.44 -8.27
N THR A 98 11.39 5.98 -7.05
CA THR A 98 10.14 6.49 -6.47
C THR A 98 9.62 7.71 -7.23
N ARG A 99 10.50 8.57 -7.76
CA ARG A 99 10.12 9.68 -8.64
C ARG A 99 9.54 9.19 -9.97
N ALA A 100 10.08 8.13 -10.55
CA ALA A 100 9.54 7.57 -11.79
C ALA A 100 8.11 7.03 -11.60
N VAL A 101 7.82 6.46 -10.44
CA VAL A 101 6.52 5.88 -10.11
C VAL A 101 5.50 6.95 -9.65
N PHE A 102 5.88 7.80 -8.70
CA PHE A 102 4.96 8.72 -8.04
C PHE A 102 5.05 10.16 -8.52
N GLY A 103 6.04 10.52 -9.35
CA GLY A 103 6.34 11.92 -9.67
C GLY A 103 5.20 12.69 -10.34
N ALA A 104 4.34 12.01 -11.10
CA ALA A 104 3.16 12.61 -11.71
C ALA A 104 2.00 12.81 -10.71
N HIS A 105 1.92 11.98 -9.66
CA HIS A 105 0.85 11.93 -8.67
C HIS A 105 1.44 11.65 -7.28
N PRO A 106 2.10 12.64 -6.64
CA PRO A 106 2.88 12.39 -5.44
C PRO A 106 1.97 12.13 -4.21
N PRO A 107 2.14 11.01 -3.48
CA PRO A 107 1.44 10.75 -2.24
C PRO A 107 2.05 11.52 -1.06
N ALA A 108 1.30 11.62 0.05
CA ALA A 108 1.91 11.97 1.32
C ALA A 108 2.94 10.90 1.71
N ALA A 109 4.16 11.30 2.07
CA ALA A 109 5.27 10.38 2.29
C ALA A 109 5.91 10.53 3.68
N THR A 110 6.38 9.43 4.24
CA THR A 110 7.24 9.41 5.44
C THR A 110 8.34 8.38 5.24
N MET A 111 9.57 8.71 5.62
CA MET A 111 10.68 7.77 5.68
C MET A 111 11.07 7.56 7.15
N ILE A 112 11.24 6.30 7.54
CA ILE A 112 11.59 5.87 8.89
C ILE A 112 12.88 5.05 8.78
N SER A 113 13.84 5.32 9.66
CA SER A 113 14.99 4.44 9.84
C SER A 113 14.74 3.46 10.98
N ALA A 114 14.61 2.18 10.63
CA ALA A 114 14.38 1.08 11.57
C ALA A 114 14.83 -0.26 10.96
N GLY A 115 15.09 -1.25 11.81
CA GLY A 115 15.40 -2.62 11.36
C GLY A 115 14.20 -3.28 10.68
N LEU A 116 14.49 -4.23 9.78
CA LEU A 116 13.50 -5.05 9.07
C LEU A 116 13.58 -6.51 9.54
N GLN A 117 12.65 -7.35 9.07
CA GLN A 117 12.51 -8.75 9.49
C GLN A 117 13.80 -9.57 9.31
N LEU A 118 14.53 -9.37 8.21
CA LEU A 118 15.77 -10.07 7.90
C LEU A 118 16.89 -9.06 7.54
N PRO A 119 18.16 -9.36 7.84
CA PRO A 119 19.28 -8.42 7.65
C PRO A 119 19.56 -8.06 6.19
N GLU A 120 19.21 -8.92 5.24
CA GLU A 120 19.34 -8.67 3.79
C GLU A 120 18.29 -7.71 3.24
N MET A 121 17.22 -7.42 3.99
CA MET A 121 16.20 -6.46 3.59
C MET A 121 16.73 -5.03 3.83
N LYS A 122 16.77 -4.24 2.77
CA LYS A 122 17.28 -2.86 2.79
C LYS A 122 16.19 -1.81 2.65
N ILE A 123 15.00 -2.21 2.23
CA ILE A 123 13.82 -1.34 2.15
C ILE A 123 12.53 -2.15 2.29
N GLU A 124 11.58 -1.58 3.02
CA GLU A 124 10.18 -2.01 3.05
C GLU A 124 9.27 -0.82 2.75
N ILE A 125 8.24 -1.04 1.94
CA ILE A 125 7.31 0.01 1.48
C ILE A 125 5.88 -0.39 1.87
N GLU A 126 5.19 0.48 2.60
CA GLU A 126 3.77 0.36 2.90
C GLU A 126 3.01 1.43 2.12
N ALA A 127 1.91 1.07 1.46
CA ALA A 127 1.13 1.98 0.63
C ALA A 127 -0.36 1.95 1.00
N GLN A 128 -0.99 3.12 0.91
CA GLN A 128 -2.43 3.30 1.07
C GLN A 128 -2.96 4.06 -0.14
N ALA A 129 -4.05 3.56 -0.72
CA ALA A 129 -4.68 4.11 -1.91
C ALA A 129 -6.18 4.32 -1.70
N LEU A 130 -6.78 5.16 -2.53
CA LEU A 130 -8.23 5.27 -2.65
C LEU A 130 -8.74 4.28 -3.69
N HIS A 131 -9.86 3.64 -3.41
CA HIS A 131 -10.51 2.77 -4.38
C HIS A 131 -11.22 3.65 -5.44
N PRO A 132 -10.97 3.45 -6.76
CA PRO A 132 -11.51 4.32 -7.81
C PRO A 132 -13.04 4.41 -7.83
N LEU A 133 -13.75 3.37 -7.38
CA LEU A 133 -15.22 3.36 -7.30
C LEU A 133 -15.79 4.30 -6.22
N ASP A 134 -14.99 4.74 -5.24
CA ASP A 134 -15.43 5.68 -4.19
C ASP A 134 -15.04 7.14 -4.47
N ALA A 135 -14.19 7.39 -5.48
CA ALA A 135 -13.91 8.74 -5.96
C ALA A 135 -15.13 9.42 -6.63
N GLY A 136 -16.19 8.66 -6.91
CA GLY A 136 -17.43 9.12 -7.57
C GLY A 136 -18.61 9.39 -6.64
N GLN A 137 -18.55 9.05 -5.34
CA GLN A 137 -19.59 9.46 -4.39
C GLN A 137 -19.19 10.80 -3.77
N PRO A 138 -19.98 11.89 -3.94
CA PRO A 138 -19.70 13.13 -3.24
C PRO A 138 -19.68 12.82 -1.74
N MET A 139 -18.66 13.32 -1.03
CA MET A 139 -18.64 13.30 0.43
C MET A 139 -20.01 13.76 0.90
N ARG A 140 -20.80 12.86 1.51
CA ARG A 140 -22.10 13.23 2.06
C ARG A 140 -21.81 14.33 3.06
N HIS A 141 -22.18 15.56 2.71
CA HIS A 141 -22.14 16.68 3.62
C HIS A 141 -22.97 16.25 4.83
N MET A 142 -22.29 15.94 5.93
CA MET A 142 -22.96 15.66 7.19
C MET A 142 -23.57 16.99 7.61
N SER A 143 -24.83 17.22 7.25
CA SER A 143 -25.57 18.37 7.73
C SER A 143 -25.44 18.41 9.25
N PRO A 144 -25.13 19.57 9.86
CA PRO A 144 -25.08 19.68 11.31
C PRO A 144 -26.39 19.12 11.88
N ARG A 145 -26.29 18.21 12.84
CA ARG A 145 -27.50 17.75 13.57
C ARG A 145 -28.15 19.00 14.12
N SER A 146 -29.35 19.33 13.65
CA SER A 146 -30.15 20.39 14.22
C SER A 146 -30.35 20.06 15.69
N SER A 147 -29.78 20.87 16.58
CA SER A 147 -30.05 20.80 18.00
C SER A 147 -31.53 21.11 18.21
N GLY A 148 -32.33 20.07 18.45
CA GLY A 148 -33.67 20.23 18.98
C GLY A 148 -33.56 20.81 20.39
N ALA A 149 -33.78 22.12 20.52
CA ALA A 149 -34.17 22.70 21.78
C ALA A 149 -35.68 22.52 21.89
N GLU A 150 -36.10 21.54 22.68
CA GLU A 150 -37.47 21.41 23.15
C GLU A 150 -37.75 22.55 24.14
N THR A 151 -38.90 23.20 23.96
CA THR A 151 -39.50 24.21 24.85
C THR A 151 -40.25 23.54 26.00
#